data_AF-A0A645DJX5-F1
#
_entry.id   AF-A0A645DJX5-F1
#
_cell.length_a   1.000
_cell.length_b   1.000
_cell.length_c   1.000
_cell.angle_alpha   90.00
_cell.angle_beta   90.00
_cell.angle_gamma   90.00
#
_symmetry.space_group_name_H-M   'P 1'
#
loop_
_entity.id
_entity.type
_entity.pdbx_description
1 polymer ?
#
loop_
_entity_poly.entity_id
_entity_poly.type
_entity_poly.pdbx_seq_one_letter_code
_entity_poly.pdbx_strand_id
1 'polypeptide(L)'
;MYHKLKRHREQILSPLLSQLIELREKELRSNRKINDIDKEIAQLTEQNLVLVRLKSKGYVDSALYLSQTGDIDFKLRELRRLRRRIMDTTSEDGQIKATEAMRDYLESSPEHLGELTEELFENLVEKITISSETEMNLSLYNGLTLKETIERTVR
;
A
#
# COMPACT_ATOMS: atom_id res chain seq x y z
N MET A 1 -25.49 11.87 3.48
CA MET A 1 -24.04 11.67 3.22
C MET A 1 -23.20 12.94 3.12
N TYR A 2 -23.30 13.76 2.06
CA TYR A 2 -22.34 14.84 1.74
C TYR A 2 -22.17 15.90 2.84
N HIS A 3 -23.27 16.48 3.34
CA HIS A 3 -23.17 17.52 4.38
C HIS A 3 -22.58 16.99 5.69
N LYS A 4 -22.77 15.69 6.00
CA LYS A 4 -22.12 15.04 7.15
C LYS A 4 -20.61 14.89 6.91
N LEU A 5 -20.22 14.44 5.71
CA LEU A 5 -18.81 14.32 5.32
C LEU A 5 -18.09 15.67 5.34
N LYS A 6 -18.75 16.72 4.83
CA LYS A 6 -18.20 18.08 4.76
C LYS A 6 -18.07 18.75 6.12
N ARG A 7 -19.06 18.55 7.00
CA ARG A 7 -19.06 19.08 8.38
C ARG A 7 -18.00 18.40 9.26
N HIS A 8 -17.75 17.12 9.05
CA HIS A 8 -16.75 16.36 9.80
C HIS A 8 -15.44 16.14 9.02
N ARG A 9 -15.20 16.89 7.94
CA ARG A 9 -14.05 16.67 7.05
C ARG A 9 -12.72 16.75 7.79
N GLU A 10 -12.55 17.72 8.68
CA GLU A 10 -11.31 17.85 9.44
C GLU A 10 -11.16 16.76 10.49
N GLN A 11 -12.27 16.31 11.08
CA GLN A 11 -12.27 15.27 12.11
C GLN A 11 -12.07 13.86 11.54
N ILE A 12 -12.36 13.65 10.25
CA ILE A 12 -12.28 12.33 9.60
C ILE A 12 -11.09 12.28 8.63
N LEU A 13 -10.95 13.27 7.74
CA LEU A 13 -9.91 13.26 6.71
C LEU A 13 -8.55 13.67 7.24
N SER A 14 -8.45 14.55 8.26
CA SER A 14 -7.14 14.95 8.80
C SER A 14 -6.42 13.81 9.53
N PRO A 15 -7.09 13.02 10.40
CA PRO A 15 -6.48 11.83 11.00
C PRO A 15 -6.18 10.75 9.96
N LEU A 16 -7.06 10.54 8.98
CA LEU A 16 -6.84 9.57 7.91
C LEU A 16 -5.63 9.94 7.06
N LEU A 17 -5.51 11.21 6.66
CA LEU A 17 -4.38 11.73 5.88
C LEU A 17 -3.07 11.64 6.67
N SER A 18 -3.10 11.97 7.97
CA SER A 18 -1.93 11.79 8.85
C SER A 18 -1.49 10.32 8.92
N GLN A 19 -2.44 9.40 9.11
CA GLN A 19 -2.16 7.96 9.12
C GLN A 19 -1.58 7.49 7.79
N LEU A 20 -2.20 7.90 6.68
CA LEU A 20 -1.73 7.59 5.32
C LEU A 20 -0.34 8.16 5.03
N ILE A 21 -0.02 9.37 5.49
CA ILE A 21 1.32 9.96 5.36
C ILE A 21 2.34 9.20 6.22
N GLU A 22 2.02 8.82 7.45
CA GLU A 22 2.91 8.01 8.28
C GLU A 22 3.20 6.64 7.65
N LEU A 23 2.16 6.06 7.06
CA LEU A 23 2.20 4.83 6.29
C LEU A 23 3.09 4.98 5.04
N ARG A 24 2.93 6.05 4.26
CA ARG A 24 3.83 6.43 3.15
C ARG A 24 5.28 6.57 3.58
N GLU A 25 5.54 7.23 4.71
CA GLU A 25 6.91 7.39 5.17
C GLU A 25 7.53 6.05 5.58
N LYS A 26 6.73 5.17 6.19
CA LYS A 26 7.14 3.78 6.43
C LYS A 26 7.38 3.07 5.11
N GLU A 27 6.56 3.29 4.09
CA GLU A 27 6.69 2.72 2.75
C GLU A 27 7.97 3.20 2.03
N LEU A 28 8.27 4.50 2.05
CA LEU A 28 9.50 5.07 1.48
C LEU A 28 10.75 4.56 2.21
N ARG A 29 10.69 4.43 3.55
CA ARG A 29 11.76 3.81 4.35
C ARG A 29 11.90 2.32 4.01
N SER A 30 10.78 1.62 3.78
CA SER A 30 10.72 0.23 3.35
C SER A 30 11.27 0.02 1.93
N ASN A 31 11.00 0.92 0.99
CA ASN A 31 11.54 0.88 -0.37
C ASN A 31 13.05 1.11 -0.41
N ARG A 32 13.58 2.03 0.42
CA ARG A 32 15.04 2.14 0.61
C ARG A 32 15.63 0.84 1.14
N LYS A 33 14.99 0.23 2.15
CA LYS A 33 15.40 -1.08 2.68
C LYS A 33 15.33 -2.20 1.62
N ILE A 34 14.30 -2.22 0.77
CA ILE A 34 14.19 -3.18 -0.34
C ILE A 34 15.33 -3.01 -1.32
N ASN A 35 15.67 -1.78 -1.71
CA ASN A 35 16.79 -1.51 -2.60
C ASN A 35 18.13 -1.98 -2.01
N ASP A 36 18.33 -1.78 -0.70
CA ASP A 36 19.54 -2.26 -0.03
C ASP A 36 19.58 -3.79 0.04
N ILE A 37 18.45 -4.44 0.31
CA ILE A 37 18.32 -5.91 0.26
C ILE A 37 18.61 -6.45 -1.15
N ASP A 38 18.11 -5.80 -2.20
CA ASP A 38 18.34 -6.21 -3.59
C ASP A 38 19.81 -6.10 -3.98
N LYS A 39 20.52 -5.05 -3.52
CA LYS A 39 21.97 -4.92 -3.69
C LYS A 39 22.73 -6.05 -2.98
N GLU A 40 22.36 -6.38 -1.75
CA GLU A 40 23.03 -7.43 -0.98
C GLU A 40 22.79 -8.82 -1.61
N ILE A 41 21.58 -9.08 -2.12
CA ILE A 41 21.27 -10.29 -2.90
C ILE A 41 22.15 -10.37 -4.15
N ALA A 42 22.30 -9.26 -4.89
CA ALA A 42 23.13 -9.23 -6.09
C ALA A 42 24.61 -9.53 -5.78
N GLN A 43 25.14 -8.90 -4.73
CA GLN A 43 26.52 -9.14 -4.26
C GLN A 43 26.75 -10.60 -3.84
N LEU A 44 25.85 -11.19 -3.05
CA LEU A 44 25.95 -12.59 -2.64
C LEU A 44 25.84 -13.55 -3.83
N THR A 45 25.00 -13.23 -4.81
CA THR A 45 24.87 -14.02 -6.05
C THR A 45 26.16 -13.97 -6.86
N GLU A 46 26.78 -12.79 -6.98
CA GLU A 46 28.08 -12.63 -7.64
C GLU A 46 29.19 -13.39 -6.92
N GLN A 47 29.26 -13.29 -5.59
CA GLN A 47 30.21 -14.06 -4.77
C GLN A 47 30.06 -15.57 -5.01
N ASN A 48 28.82 -16.07 -5.09
CA ASN A 48 28.56 -17.48 -5.38
C ASN A 48 29.09 -17.87 -6.78
N LEU A 49 28.87 -17.05 -7.80
CA LEU A 49 29.38 -17.29 -9.15
C LEU A 49 30.92 -17.34 -9.19
N VAL A 50 31.58 -16.43 -8.46
CA VAL A 50 33.04 -16.44 -8.33
C VAL A 50 33.50 -17.71 -7.64
N LEU A 51 32.84 -18.10 -6.54
CA LEU A 51 33.17 -19.31 -5.78
C LEU A 51 33.04 -20.58 -6.63
N VAL A 52 31.98 -20.70 -7.42
CA VAL A 52 31.77 -21.81 -8.39
C VAL A 52 32.91 -21.87 -9.40
N ARG A 53 33.35 -20.72 -9.94
CA ARG A 53 34.48 -20.67 -10.88
C ARG A 53 35.82 -21.03 -10.22
N LEU A 54 36.04 -20.62 -8.98
CA LEU A 54 37.25 -21.00 -8.23
C LEU A 54 37.27 -22.50 -7.95
N LYS A 55 36.11 -23.08 -7.60
CA LYS A 55 35.96 -24.52 -7.41
C LYS A 55 36.23 -25.31 -8.68
N SER A 56 35.68 -24.88 -9.82
CA SER A 56 35.87 -25.58 -11.10
C SER A 56 37.33 -25.56 -11.58
N LYS A 57 38.12 -24.56 -11.17
CA LYS A 57 39.55 -24.46 -11.46
C LYS A 57 40.43 -25.19 -10.42
N GLY A 58 39.84 -25.79 -9.39
CA GLY A 58 40.57 -26.50 -8.34
C GLY A 58 41.27 -25.60 -7.32
N TYR A 59 40.99 -24.30 -7.31
CA TYR A 59 41.62 -23.36 -6.37
C TYR A 59 41.02 -23.38 -4.96
N VAL A 60 39.90 -24.08 -4.77
CA VAL A 60 39.17 -24.16 -3.49
C VAL A 60 38.88 -25.62 -3.17
N ASP A 61 39.25 -26.06 -1.97
CA ASP A 61 38.97 -27.41 -1.50
C ASP A 61 37.46 -27.63 -1.28
N SER A 62 37.04 -28.90 -1.21
CA SER A 62 35.61 -29.22 -1.13
C SER A 62 34.96 -28.80 0.19
N ALA A 63 35.68 -28.86 1.31
CA ALA A 63 35.13 -28.52 2.62
C ALA A 63 34.91 -27.00 2.73
N LEU A 64 35.90 -26.20 2.30
CA LEU A 64 35.77 -24.75 2.26
C LEU A 64 34.67 -24.30 1.32
N TYR A 65 34.59 -24.90 0.12
CA TYR A 65 33.52 -24.62 -0.84
C TYR A 65 32.13 -24.86 -0.23
N LEU A 66 31.90 -26.06 0.34
CA LEU A 66 30.62 -26.44 0.94
C LEU A 66 30.20 -25.47 2.05
N SER A 67 31.13 -25.11 2.94
CA SER A 67 30.87 -24.15 4.03
C SER A 67 30.44 -22.79 3.47
N GLN A 68 31.20 -22.23 2.52
CA GLN A 68 30.93 -20.90 1.98
C GLN A 68 29.65 -20.86 1.15
N THR A 69 29.36 -21.89 0.35
CA THR A 69 28.06 -21.99 -0.35
C THR A 69 26.89 -22.10 0.61
N GLY A 70 27.05 -22.85 1.71
CA GLY A 70 26.00 -23.00 2.73
C GLY A 70 25.65 -21.67 3.41
N ASP A 71 26.67 -20.87 3.74
CA ASP A 71 26.50 -19.54 4.34
C ASP A 71 25.83 -18.56 3.37
N ILE A 72 26.26 -18.55 2.10
CA ILE A 72 25.66 -17.71 1.06
C ILE A 72 24.19 -18.09 0.85
N ASP A 73 23.89 -19.38 0.74
CA ASP A 73 22.52 -19.87 0.55
C ASP A 73 21.62 -19.51 1.74
N PHE A 74 22.14 -19.61 2.96
CA PHE A 74 21.41 -19.19 4.16
C PHE A 74 21.08 -17.69 4.11
N LYS A 75 22.06 -16.83 3.84
CA LYS A 75 21.86 -15.38 3.74
C LYS A 75 20.87 -15.00 2.64
N LEU A 76 20.98 -15.62 1.46
CA LEU A 76 20.05 -15.41 0.35
C LEU A 76 18.61 -15.77 0.72
N ARG A 77 18.40 -16.87 1.46
CA ARG A 77 17.06 -17.25 1.93
C ARG A 77 16.48 -16.21 2.88
N GLU A 78 17.26 -15.75 3.86
CA GLU A 78 16.80 -14.75 4.84
C GLU A 78 16.50 -13.39 4.20
N LEU A 79 17.37 -12.90 3.32
CA LEU A 79 17.16 -11.64 2.60
C LEU A 79 15.91 -11.68 1.71
N ARG A 80 15.70 -12.79 0.97
CA ARG A 80 14.48 -12.97 0.16
C ARG A 80 13.22 -13.03 1.02
N ARG A 81 13.30 -13.63 2.22
CA ARG A 81 12.19 -13.69 3.18
C ARG A 81 11.86 -12.31 3.74
N LEU A 82 12.88 -11.53 4.10
CA LEU A 82 12.72 -10.16 4.58
C LEU A 82 12.13 -9.25 3.50
N ARG A 83 12.62 -9.34 2.27
CA ARG A 83 12.10 -8.60 1.12
C ARG A 83 10.60 -8.82 0.90
N ARG A 84 10.16 -10.08 0.89
CA ARG A 84 8.74 -10.43 0.76
C ARG A 84 7.88 -9.82 1.86
N ARG A 85 8.32 -9.96 3.12
CA ARG A 85 7.60 -9.40 4.27
C ARG A 85 7.42 -7.87 4.19
N ILE A 86 8.39 -7.16 3.62
CA ILE A 86 8.30 -5.71 3.44
C ILE A 86 7.35 -5.37 2.29
N MET A 87 7.44 -6.07 1.15
CA MET A 87 6.56 -5.83 -0.01
C MET A 87 5.08 -6.08 0.28
N ASP A 88 4.75 -7.06 1.12
CA ASP A 88 3.36 -7.36 1.51
C ASP A 88 2.69 -6.21 2.30
N THR A 89 3.43 -5.16 2.68
CA THR A 89 2.94 -4.02 3.48
C THR A 89 2.83 -2.69 2.70
N THR A 90 2.97 -2.70 1.38
CA THR A 90 3.31 -1.50 0.57
C THR A 90 2.26 -1.19 -0.52
N SER A 91 0.98 -1.05 -0.15
CA SER A 91 -0.15 -0.79 -1.08
C SER A 91 -0.82 0.58 -0.88
N GLU A 92 -0.17 1.53 -0.22
CA GLU A 92 -0.85 2.69 0.37
C GLU A 92 -0.81 3.95 -0.50
N ASP A 93 0.10 4.03 -1.48
CA ASP A 93 0.32 5.20 -2.35
C ASP A 93 -0.91 5.69 -3.14
N GLY A 94 -1.85 4.80 -3.48
CA GLY A 94 -3.09 5.15 -4.19
C GLY A 94 -4.12 5.86 -3.30
N GLN A 95 -4.23 5.43 -2.03
CA GLN A 95 -5.23 5.94 -1.09
C GLN A 95 -4.88 7.35 -0.61
N ILE A 96 -3.59 7.70 -0.56
CA ILE A 96 -3.12 9.04 -0.17
C ILE A 96 -3.56 10.08 -1.19
N LYS A 97 -3.27 9.82 -2.47
CA LYS A 97 -3.65 10.72 -3.57
C LYS A 97 -5.16 10.92 -3.63
N ALA A 98 -5.93 9.85 -3.42
CA ALA A 98 -7.38 9.93 -3.35
C ALA A 98 -7.88 10.72 -2.13
N THR A 99 -7.21 10.61 -0.98
CA THR A 99 -7.55 11.38 0.24
C THR A 99 -7.24 12.87 0.08
N GLU A 100 -6.09 13.20 -0.51
CA GLU A 100 -5.70 14.59 -0.84
C GLU A 100 -6.68 15.21 -1.83
N ALA A 101 -6.96 14.53 -2.95
CA ALA A 101 -7.93 14.99 -3.95
C ALA A 101 -9.33 15.18 -3.35
N MET A 102 -9.77 14.26 -2.47
CA MET A 102 -11.06 14.37 -1.79
C MET A 102 -11.12 15.57 -0.84
N ARG A 103 -10.06 15.85 -0.09
CA ARG A 103 -9.98 17.01 0.81
C ARG A 103 -10.05 18.31 0.02
N ASP A 104 -9.24 18.43 -1.03
CA ASP A 104 -9.14 19.63 -1.85
C ASP A 104 -10.45 19.90 -2.61
N TYR A 105 -11.12 18.84 -3.06
CA TYR A 105 -12.45 18.93 -3.68
C TYR A 105 -13.55 19.36 -2.69
N LEU A 106 -13.53 18.83 -1.46
CA LEU A 106 -14.50 19.21 -0.42
C LEU A 106 -14.31 20.65 0.08
N GLU A 107 -13.07 21.13 0.09
CA GLU A 107 -12.69 22.50 0.47
C GLU A 107 -13.08 23.53 -0.60
N SER A 108 -12.92 23.19 -1.88
CA SER A 108 -13.32 24.04 -3.01
C SER A 108 -14.83 24.01 -3.33
N SER A 109 -15.56 23.00 -2.84
CA SER A 109 -17.00 22.89 -3.07
C SER A 109 -17.83 23.88 -2.22
N PRO A 110 -19.06 24.25 -2.62
CA PRO A 110 -19.97 25.09 -1.82
C PRO A 110 -20.40 24.43 -0.49
N GLU A 111 -20.57 25.20 0.59
CA GLU A 111 -20.98 24.67 1.91
C GLU A 111 -22.33 23.94 1.91
N HIS A 112 -23.23 24.35 1.02
CA HIS A 112 -24.51 23.69 0.80
C HIS A 112 -24.66 23.36 -0.69
N LEU A 113 -24.55 22.07 -1.02
CA LEU A 113 -25.11 21.53 -2.24
C LEU A 113 -26.59 21.18 -1.98
N GLY A 114 -27.49 21.76 -2.76
CA GLY A 114 -28.93 21.50 -2.69
C GLY A 114 -29.31 20.10 -3.17
N GLU A 115 -28.52 19.55 -4.11
CA GLU A 115 -28.61 18.18 -4.61
C GLU A 115 -27.20 17.59 -4.73
N LEU A 116 -27.07 16.29 -4.47
CA LEU A 116 -25.86 15.53 -4.78
C LEU A 116 -25.79 15.39 -6.30
N THR A 117 -24.89 16.14 -6.96
CA THR A 117 -24.63 15.98 -8.39
C THR A 117 -23.97 14.63 -8.67
N GLU A 118 -24.36 13.98 -9.77
CA GLU A 118 -23.81 12.70 -10.22
C GLU A 118 -22.27 12.76 -10.36
N GLU A 119 -21.77 13.89 -10.86
CA GLU A 119 -20.34 14.21 -10.99
C GLU A 119 -19.60 14.19 -9.65
N LEU A 120 -20.24 14.63 -8.55
CA LEU A 120 -19.65 14.61 -7.21
C LEU A 120 -19.57 13.17 -6.69
N PHE A 121 -20.57 12.36 -7.03
CA PHE A 121 -20.63 10.97 -6.65
C PHE A 121 -19.58 10.13 -7.39
N GLU A 122 -19.42 10.34 -8.70
CA GLU A 122 -18.39 9.69 -9.53
C GLU A 122 -16.96 10.02 -9.09
N ASN A 123 -16.72 11.23 -8.60
CA ASN A 123 -15.38 11.64 -8.13
C ASN A 123 -15.04 11.14 -6.71
N LEU A 124 -16.04 10.79 -5.90
CA LEU A 124 -15.84 10.38 -4.50
C LEU A 124 -15.91 8.86 -4.33
N VAL A 125 -16.83 8.20 -5.02
CA VAL A 125 -17.19 6.79 -4.81
C VAL A 125 -16.51 5.91 -5.85
N GLU A 126 -15.70 4.95 -5.38
CA GLU A 126 -15.06 3.95 -6.23
C GLU A 126 -16.05 2.82 -6.58
N LYS A 127 -16.81 2.34 -5.58
CA LYS A 127 -17.81 1.29 -5.80
C LYS A 127 -18.92 1.35 -4.76
N ILE A 128 -20.08 0.84 -5.15
CA ILE A 128 -21.21 0.60 -4.26
C ILE A 128 -21.42 -0.89 -4.13
N THR A 129 -21.51 -1.39 -2.89
CA THR A 129 -21.94 -2.76 -2.61
C THR A 129 -23.20 -2.75 -1.76
N ILE A 130 -24.23 -3.49 -2.21
CA ILE A 130 -25.47 -3.66 -1.47
C ILE A 130 -25.24 -4.80 -0.47
N SER A 131 -25.32 -4.48 0.82
CA SER A 131 -25.09 -5.46 1.90
C SER A 131 -26.38 -6.19 2.25
N SER A 132 -27.49 -5.45 2.27
CA SER A 132 -28.82 -5.90 2.69
C SER A 132 -29.90 -5.11 1.94
N GLU A 133 -31.16 -5.55 2.00
CA GLU A 133 -32.31 -4.85 1.39
C GLU A 133 -32.47 -3.38 1.84
N THR A 134 -31.88 -3.02 2.99
CA THR A 134 -31.95 -1.68 3.59
C THR A 134 -30.58 -1.05 3.80
N GLU A 135 -29.48 -1.69 3.38
CA GLU A 135 -28.12 -1.23 3.68
C GLU A 135 -27.21 -1.27 2.45
N MET A 136 -26.62 -0.12 2.14
CA MET A 136 -25.58 0.01 1.12
C MET A 136 -24.25 0.46 1.73
N ASN A 137 -23.17 -0.13 1.23
CA ASN A 137 -21.81 0.30 1.49
C ASN A 137 -21.31 1.09 0.28
N LEU A 138 -20.84 2.30 0.54
CA LEU A 138 -20.17 3.14 -0.46
C LEU A 138 -18.67 3.11 -0.15
N SER A 139 -17.91 2.42 -0.99
CA SER A 139 -16.44 2.47 -0.93
C SER A 139 -15.98 3.70 -1.70
N LEU A 140 -15.24 4.56 -1.02
CA LEU A 140 -14.63 5.75 -1.58
C LEU A 140 -13.24 5.46 -2.12
N TYR A 141 -12.75 6.26 -3.08
CA TYR A 141 -11.40 6.11 -3.64
C TYR A 141 -10.28 6.22 -2.59
N ASN A 142 -10.55 6.86 -1.45
CA ASN A 142 -9.62 6.96 -0.33
C ASN A 142 -9.59 5.72 0.58
N GLY A 143 -10.30 4.63 0.22
CA GLY A 143 -10.37 3.40 0.99
C GLY A 143 -11.39 3.41 2.14
N LEU A 144 -12.08 4.53 2.40
CA LEU A 144 -13.15 4.56 3.38
C LEU A 144 -14.39 3.84 2.86
N THR A 145 -15.09 3.16 3.76
CA THR A 145 -16.41 2.58 3.48
C THR A 145 -17.46 3.28 4.33
N LEU A 146 -18.43 3.90 3.67
CA LEU A 146 -19.57 4.56 4.31
C LEU A 146 -20.78 3.64 4.23
N LYS A 147 -21.41 3.38 5.39
CA LYS A 147 -22.68 2.67 5.46
C LYS A 147 -23.81 3.68 5.38
N GLU A 148 -24.66 3.55 4.38
CA GLU A 148 -25.90 4.31 4.25
C GLU A 148 -27.10 3.36 4.27
N THR A 149 -28.15 3.77 4.95
CA THR A 149 -29.42 3.04 4.99
C THR A 149 -30.31 3.52 3.85
N ILE A 150 -30.74 2.61 2.99
CA ILE A 150 -31.65 2.93 1.88
C ILE A 150 -33.05 3.09 2.47
N GLU A 151 -33.58 4.32 2.50
CA GLU A 151 -34.98 4.54 2.80
C GLU A 151 -35.83 4.12 1.59
N ARG A 152 -36.72 3.16 1.86
CA ARG A 152 -37.67 2.60 0.89
C ARG A 152 -38.56 3.73 0.36
N THR A 153 -38.33 4.21 -0.86
CA THR A 153 -39.38 4.91 -1.60
C THR A 153 -40.33 3.84 -2.12
N VAL A 154 -41.33 3.52 -1.29
CA VAL A 154 -42.46 2.69 -1.68
C VAL A 154 -43.14 3.38 -2.85
N ARG A 155 -43.08 2.77 -4.03
CA ARG A 155 -43.97 3.05 -5.16
C ARG A 155 -45.09 2.04 -5.17
#